data_AF-H0QQI7-F1
#
_entry.id   AF-H0QQI7-F1
#
_cell.length_a   1.000
_cell.length_b   1.000
_cell.length_c   1.000
_cell.angle_alpha   90.00
_cell.angle_beta   90.00
_cell.angle_gamma   90.00
#
_symmetry.space_group_name_H-M   'P 1'
#
loop_
_entity.id
_entity.type
_entity.pdbx_description
1 polymer ?
#
loop_
_entity_poly.entity_id
_entity_poly.type
_entity_poly.pdbx_seq_one_letter_code
_entity_poly.pdbx_strand_id
1 'polypeptide(L)'
;MTHKAVRYVTRSTAAAAGTIATAASSVAAAAVAASIILSPVADASTRLEGVQADLQRAVQLNQITEEQALRFEAKLAGRILGEA
;
A
#
# COMPACT_ATOMS: atom_id res chain seq x y z
N MET A 1 2.07 -46.63 -53.25
CA MET A 1 2.44 -45.21 -53.15
C MET A 1 1.80 -44.65 -51.88
N THR A 2 2.54 -44.56 -50.78
CA THR A 2 2.01 -44.14 -49.46
C THR A 2 2.75 -42.87 -49.03
N HIS A 3 2.03 -41.74 -48.96
CA HIS A 3 2.61 -40.46 -48.55
C HIS A 3 2.59 -40.33 -47.03
N LYS A 4 3.77 -40.20 -46.41
CA LYS A 4 3.93 -39.97 -44.97
C LYS A 4 3.86 -38.47 -44.69
N ALA A 5 2.78 -38.01 -44.05
CA ALA A 5 2.64 -36.61 -43.66
C ALA A 5 3.58 -36.26 -42.50
N VAL A 6 4.58 -35.43 -42.76
CA VAL A 6 5.48 -34.88 -41.74
C VAL A 6 4.77 -33.72 -41.03
N ARG A 7 4.41 -33.92 -39.77
CA ARG A 7 3.87 -32.86 -38.91
C ARG A 7 5.02 -31.99 -38.38
N TYR A 8 5.11 -30.76 -38.87
CA TYR A 8 5.95 -29.73 -38.24
C TYR A 8 5.22 -29.20 -37.01
N VAL A 9 5.76 -29.52 -35.83
CA VAL A 9 5.30 -28.91 -34.58
C VAL A 9 6.04 -27.58 -34.43
N THR A 10 5.34 -26.47 -34.66
CA THR A 10 5.85 -25.14 -34.34
C THR A 10 5.89 -25.01 -32.83
N ARG A 11 7.08 -25.09 -32.22
CA ARG A 11 7.28 -24.89 -30.79
C ARG A 11 7.11 -23.40 -30.47
N SER A 12 5.92 -22.99 -30.06
CA SER A 12 5.62 -21.61 -29.68
C SER A 12 6.49 -21.14 -28.50
N THR A 13 7.16 -20.01 -28.67
CA THR A 13 8.05 -19.32 -27.72
C THR A 13 7.30 -18.56 -26.62
N ALA A 14 6.18 -19.09 -26.12
CA ALA A 14 5.37 -18.42 -25.09
C ALA A 14 6.01 -18.45 -23.68
N ALA A 15 7.01 -19.31 -23.45
CA ALA A 15 7.66 -19.45 -22.15
C ALA A 15 8.58 -18.27 -21.78
N ALA A 16 9.04 -17.47 -22.74
CA ALA A 16 9.96 -16.35 -22.48
C ALA A 16 9.25 -15.03 -22.11
N ALA A 17 7.94 -14.91 -22.38
CA ALA A 17 7.18 -13.70 -22.05
C ALA A 17 6.73 -13.65 -20.57
N GLY A 18 6.56 -14.80 -19.92
CA GLY A 18 6.13 -14.88 -18.51
C GLY A 18 7.20 -14.42 -17.51
N THR A 19 8.48 -14.67 -17.80
CA THR A 19 9.58 -14.34 -16.87
C THR A 19 9.87 -12.84 -16.77
N ILE A 20 9.70 -12.09 -17.88
CA ILE A 20 9.90 -10.64 -17.92
C ILE A 20 8.77 -9.93 -17.15
N ALA A 21 7.53 -10.41 -17.27
CA ALA A 21 6.38 -9.86 -16.54
C ALA A 21 6.53 -10.04 -15.01
N THR A 22 7.00 -11.21 -14.56
CA THR A 22 7.22 -11.46 -13.12
C THR A 22 8.39 -10.64 -12.56
N ALA A 23 9.47 -10.44 -13.33
CA ALA A 23 10.60 -9.60 -12.92
C ALA A 23 10.27 -8.10 -12.86
N ALA A 24 9.37 -7.62 -13.72
CA ALA A 24 8.92 -6.22 -13.67
C ALA A 24 8.02 -5.94 -12.45
N SER A 25 7.15 -6.88 -12.07
CA SER A 25 6.30 -6.76 -10.88
C SER A 25 7.10 -6.82 -9.56
N SER A 26 8.19 -7.60 -9.51
CA SER A 26 9.00 -7.69 -8.29
C SER A 26 9.78 -6.41 -8.00
N VAL A 27 10.27 -5.69 -9.02
CA VAL A 27 10.94 -4.39 -8.85
C VAL A 27 9.97 -3.31 -8.39
N ALA A 28 8.75 -3.26 -8.92
CA ALA A 28 7.74 -2.30 -8.47
C ALA A 28 7.30 -2.53 -7.02
N ALA A 29 7.06 -3.79 -6.62
CA ALA A 29 6.73 -4.12 -5.24
C ALA A 29 7.90 -3.84 -4.28
N ALA A 30 9.14 -4.15 -4.68
CA ALA A 30 10.34 -3.82 -3.91
C ALA A 30 10.55 -2.30 -3.79
N ALA A 31 10.27 -1.52 -4.83
CA ALA A 31 10.34 -0.06 -4.79
C ALA A 31 9.30 0.54 -3.84
N VAL A 32 8.07 0.00 -3.80
CA VAL A 32 7.05 0.43 -2.83
C VAL A 32 7.48 0.06 -1.41
N ALA A 33 7.94 -1.16 -1.17
CA ALA A 33 8.43 -1.57 0.15
C ALA A 33 9.63 -0.70 0.59
N ALA A 34 10.58 -0.45 -0.30
CA ALA A 34 11.71 0.45 -0.05
C ALA A 34 11.24 1.88 0.23
N SER A 35 10.23 2.39 -0.48
CA SER A 35 9.68 3.72 -0.21
C SER A 35 9.02 3.81 1.17
N ILE A 36 8.41 2.74 1.67
CA ILE A 36 7.82 2.72 3.02
C ILE A 36 8.94 2.65 4.07
N ILE A 37 9.95 1.80 3.85
CA ILE A 37 11.08 1.62 4.78
C ILE A 37 11.94 2.90 4.86
N LEU A 38 12.14 3.57 3.73
CA LEU A 38 12.97 4.77 3.62
C LEU A 38 12.18 6.07 3.76
N SER A 39 10.87 6.00 3.97
CA SER A 39 10.06 7.18 4.24
C SER A 39 10.45 7.75 5.60
N PRO A 40 10.66 9.06 5.71
CA PRO A 40 10.84 9.70 7.00
C PRO A 40 9.60 9.42 7.86
N VAL A 41 9.81 8.92 9.08
CA VAL A 41 8.74 8.80 10.06
C VAL A 41 8.21 10.21 10.29
N ALA A 42 6.94 10.43 9.97
CA ALA A 42 6.31 11.73 10.18
C ALA A 42 6.50 12.15 11.64
N ASP A 43 6.94 13.40 11.82
CA ASP A 43 7.10 13.97 13.15
C ASP A 43 5.80 13.85 13.95
N ALA A 44 5.91 13.81 15.29
CA ALA A 44 4.73 13.72 16.16
C ALA A 44 3.68 14.79 15.82
N SER A 45 4.13 16.00 15.46
CA SER A 45 3.27 17.12 15.09
C SER A 45 2.43 16.82 13.84
N THR A 46 3.07 16.32 12.77
CA THR A 46 2.39 15.95 11.51
C THR A 46 1.37 14.82 11.73
N ARG A 47 1.68 13.88 12.63
CA ARG A 47 0.75 12.81 12.99
C ARG A 47 -0.48 13.34 13.71
N LEU A 48 -0.32 14.34 14.59
CA LEU A 48 -1.45 14.98 15.29
C LEU A 48 -2.33 15.79 14.35
N GLU A 49 -1.75 16.52 13.40
CA GLU A 49 -2.53 17.26 12.38
C GLU A 49 -3.42 16.33 11.55
N GLY A 50 -2.88 15.18 11.12
CA GLY A 50 -3.66 14.17 10.40
C GLY A 50 -4.82 13.61 11.24
N VAL A 51 -4.56 13.32 12.51
CA VAL A 51 -5.60 12.88 13.46
C VAL A 51 -6.69 13.93 13.61
N GLN A 52 -6.32 15.21 13.78
CA GLN A 52 -7.27 16.29 13.94
C GLN A 52 -8.19 16.42 12.71
N ALA A 53 -7.62 16.36 11.51
CA ALA A 53 -8.38 16.41 10.26
C ALA A 53 -9.35 15.22 10.11
N ASP A 54 -8.92 14.02 10.51
CA ASP A 54 -9.75 12.82 10.45
C ASP A 54 -10.88 12.84 11.49
N LEU A 55 -10.60 13.32 12.71
CA LEU A 55 -11.62 13.50 13.75
C LEU A 55 -12.67 14.55 13.34
N GLN A 56 -12.23 15.66 12.74
CA GLN A 56 -13.14 16.67 12.21
C GLN A 56 -14.05 16.08 11.12
N ARG A 57 -13.48 15.26 10.21
CA ARG A 57 -14.27 14.55 9.20
C ARG A 57 -15.27 13.59 9.85
N ALA A 58 -14.86 12.84 10.87
CA ALA A 58 -15.73 11.90 11.56
C ALA A 58 -16.91 12.60 12.25
N VAL A 59 -16.69 13.79 12.82
CA VAL A 59 -17.76 14.64 13.36
C VAL A 59 -18.71 15.10 12.24
N GLN A 60 -18.20 15.58 11.11
CA GLN A 60 -19.02 16.00 9.97
C GLN A 60 -19.88 14.86 9.41
N LEU A 61 -19.37 13.64 9.46
CA LEU A 61 -20.10 12.43 9.07
C LEU A 61 -21.06 11.92 10.14
N ASN A 62 -21.21 12.63 11.26
CA ASN A 62 -22.00 12.25 12.44
C ASN A 62 -21.64 10.87 13.00
N GLN A 63 -20.38 10.45 12.85
CA GLN A 63 -19.89 9.16 13.36
C GLN A 63 -19.51 9.26 14.84
N ILE A 64 -19.07 10.44 15.27
CA ILE A 64 -18.71 10.76 16.66
C ILE A 64 -19.20 12.16 17.00
N THR A 65 -19.38 12.43 18.30
CA THR A 65 -19.64 13.79 18.78
C THR A 65 -18.35 14.60 18.90
N GLU A 66 -18.47 15.93 18.93
CA GLU A 66 -17.33 16.82 19.18
C GLU A 66 -16.64 16.53 20.51
N GLU A 67 -17.41 16.24 21.57
CA GLU A 67 -16.88 15.85 22.87
C GLU A 67 -16.06 14.55 22.81
N GLN A 68 -16.52 13.57 22.02
CA GLN A 68 -15.79 12.33 21.79
C GLN A 68 -14.50 12.58 21.02
N ALA A 69 -14.53 13.45 20.00
CA ALA A 69 -13.35 13.83 19.24
C ALA A 69 -12.25 14.42 20.14
N LEU A 70 -12.60 15.36 21.04
CA LEU A 70 -11.66 15.97 21.98
C LEU A 70 -11.01 14.92 22.93
N ARG A 71 -11.81 13.97 23.43
CA ARG A 71 -11.30 12.88 24.28
C ARG A 71 -10.38 11.93 23.52
N PHE A 72 -10.72 11.63 22.26
CA PHE A 72 -9.87 10.81 21.39
C PHE A 72 -8.55 11.50 21.09
N GLU A 73 -8.58 12.80 20.76
CA GLU A 73 -7.39 13.59 20.49
C GLU A 73 -6.45 13.63 21.70
N ALA A 74 -6.96 13.93 22.89
CA ALA A 74 -6.16 13.94 24.12
C ALA A 74 -5.51 12.57 24.42
N LYS A 75 -6.27 11.48 24.24
CA LYS A 75 -5.77 10.11 24.44
C LYS A 75 -4.70 9.73 23.43
N LEU A 76 -4.86 10.16 22.17
CA LEU A 76 -3.94 9.81 21.09
C LEU A 76 -2.68 10.69 21.14
N ALA A 77 -2.80 11.95 21.56
CA ALA A 77 -1.67 12.83 21.81
C ALA A 77 -0.68 12.24 22.83
N GLY A 78 -1.17 11.74 23.97
CA GLY A 78 -0.31 11.07 24.95
C GLY A 78 0.43 9.84 24.39
N ARG A 79 -0.20 9.09 23.48
CA ARG A 79 0.43 7.93 22.83
C ARG A 79 1.42 8.31 21.74
N ILE A 80 1.14 9.35 20.96
CA ILE A 80 2.01 9.81 19.86
C ILE A 80 3.26 10.50 20.41
N LEU A 81 3.12 11.23 21.53
CA LEU A 81 4.21 11.92 22.21
C LEU A 81 5.02 11.01 23.14
N GLY A 82 4.56 9.76 23.37
CA GLY A 82 5.31 8.75 24.12
C GLY A 82 5.19 8.86 25.65
N GLU A 83 4.14 9.50 26.17
CA GLU A 83 3.88 9.62 27.62
C GLU A 83 2.99 8.51 28.19
N ALA A 84 2.73 7.43 27.45
CA ALA A 84 1.82 6.34 27.85
C ALA A 84 2.49 4.96 27.85
#